data_AF-A0A3L7ZIF0-F1
#
_entry.id   AF-A0A3L7ZIF0-F1
#
_cell.length_a   1.000
_cell.length_b   1.000
_cell.length_c   1.000
_cell.angle_alpha   90.00
_cell.angle_beta   90.00
_cell.angle_gamma   90.00
#
_symmetry.space_group_name_H-M   'P 1'
#
loop_
_entity.id
_entity.type
_entity.pdbx_description
1 polymer ?
#
loop_
_entity_poly.entity_id
_entity_poly.type
_entity_poly.pdbx_seq_one_letter_code
_entity_poly.pdbx_strand_id
1 'polypeptide(L)' 'MIHIGQLIEHTLRNQGHTITWFATQLCCTRPNVYKIFNKESIDTYLLWRISCILRHDFFRDLSEAVKTDLTSF' A
#
# COMPACT_ATOMS: atom_id res chain seq x y z
N MET A 1 -11.28 -8.34 5.64
CA MET A 1 -9.98 -8.50 4.95
C MET A 1 -9.51 -7.14 4.46
N ILE A 2 -8.28 -6.73 4.79
CA ILE A 2 -7.72 -5.45 4.34
C ILE A 2 -7.39 -5.51 2.85
N HIS A 3 -7.86 -4.52 2.08
CA HIS A 3 -7.46 -4.35 0.68
C HIS A 3 -6.20 -3.48 0.60
N ILE A 4 -5.03 -4.11 0.45
CA ILE A 4 -3.73 -3.43 0.60
C ILE A 4 -3.52 -2.28 -0.40
N GLY A 5 -4.01 -2.41 -1.64
CA GLY A 5 -3.92 -1.35 -2.64
C GLY A 5 -4.66 -0.07 -2.25
N GLN A 6 -5.81 -0.19 -1.61
CA GLN A 6 -6.61 0.95 -1.14
C GLN A 6 -5.97 1.60 0.09
N LEU A 7 -5.40 0.79 0.99
CA LEU A 7 -4.65 1.29 2.13
C LEU A 7 -3.44 2.14 1.68
N ILE A 8 -2.69 1.66 0.68
CA ILE A 8 -1.58 2.42 0.09
C ILE A 8 -2.06 3.74 -0.52
N GLU A 9 -3.18 3.72 -1.27
CA GLU A 9 -3.75 4.94 -1.83
C GLU A 9 -4.15 5.95 -0.75
N HIS A 10 -4.79 5.46 0.33
CA HIS A 10 -5.19 6.29 1.45
C HIS A 10 -3.97 6.91 2.15
N THR A 11 -2.95 6.11 2.47
CA THR A 11 -1.71 6.60 3.09
C THR A 11 -1.02 7.64 2.21
N LEU A 12 -0.91 7.40 0.90
CA LEU A 12 -0.34 8.36 -0.05
C LEU A 12 -1.08 9.71 -0.02
N ARG A 13 -2.42 9.66 -0.07
CA ARG A 13 -3.27 10.87 -0.07
C ARG A 13 -3.21 11.61 1.26
N ASN A 14 -3.19 10.90 2.38
CA ASN A 14 -3.07 11.49 3.71
C ASN A 14 -1.73 12.22 3.92
N GLN A 15 -0.67 11.74 3.26
CA GLN A 15 0.64 12.40 3.25
C GLN A 15 0.70 13.61 2.30
N GLY A 16 -0.38 13.89 1.54
CA GLY A 16 -0.43 14.99 0.58
C GLY A 16 0.40 14.75 -0.69
N HIS A 17 0.85 13.51 -0.93
CA HIS A 17 1.63 13.18 -2.11
C HIS A 17 0.73 12.96 -3.33
N THR A 18 1.22 13.39 -4.50
CA THR A 18 0.50 13.19 -5.77
C THR A 18 0.78 11.82 -6.37
N ILE A 19 -0.14 11.33 -7.19
CA ILE A 19 0.04 10.08 -7.95
C ILE A 19 1.26 10.18 -8.88
N THR A 20 1.51 11.35 -9.47
CA THR A 20 2.69 11.59 -10.32
C THR A 20 3.97 11.47 -9.51
N TRP A 21 4.01 12.06 -8.30
CA TRP A 21 5.17 11.92 -7.40
C TRP A 21 5.42 10.44 -7.08
N PHE A 22 4.38 9.70 -6.74
CA PHE A 22 4.50 8.29 -6.38
C PHE A 22 4.96 7.41 -7.55
N ALA A 23 4.44 7.67 -8.75
CA ALA A 23 4.87 7.00 -9.98
C ALA A 23 6.38 7.23 -10.24
N THR A 24 6.86 8.45 -10.03
CA THR A 24 8.29 8.77 -10.13
C THR A 24 9.12 8.01 -9.10
N GLN A 25 8.70 7.94 -7.84
CA GLN A 25 9.41 7.21 -6.78
C GLN A 25 9.48 5.69 -7.05
N LEU A 26 8.43 5.12 -7.63
CA LEU A 26 8.38 3.70 -8.00
C LEU A 26 9.06 3.40 -9.33
N CYS A 27 9.50 4.43 -10.07
CA CYS A 27 10.01 4.33 -11.44
C CYS A 27 9.00 3.67 -12.40
N CYS A 28 7.72 4.07 -12.31
CA CYS A 28 6.64 3.53 -13.12
C CYS A 28 5.71 4.64 -13.66
N THR A 29 4.70 4.25 -14.43
CA THR A 29 3.73 5.18 -15.02
C THR A 29 2.49 5.33 -14.14
N ARG A 30 1.77 6.45 -14.27
CA ARG A 30 0.50 6.69 -13.54
C ARG A 30 -0.52 5.54 -13.70
N PRO A 31 -0.74 4.97 -14.91
CA PRO A 31 -1.62 3.79 -15.05
C PRO A 31 -1.18 2.59 -14.20
N ASN A 32 0.12 2.35 -14.05
CA ASN A 32 0.62 1.26 -13.22
C ASN A 32 0.37 1.51 -11.74
N VAL A 33 0.41 2.77 -11.29
CA VAL A 33 0.01 3.14 -9.93
C VAL A 33 -1.46 2.83 -9.67
N TYR A 34 -2.37 3.18 -10.59
CA TYR A 34 -3.78 2.83 -10.43
C TYR A 34 -4.01 1.30 -10.40
N LYS A 35 -3.24 0.54 -11.20
CA LYS A 35 -3.27 -0.93 -11.12
C LYS A 35 -2.82 -1.45 -9.75
N ILE A 36 -1.88 -0.79 -9.09
CA ILE A 36 -1.45 -1.13 -7.72
C ILE A 36 -2.60 -0.89 -6.74
N PHE A 37 -3.31 0.23 -6.86
CA PHE A 37 -4.42 0.55 -5.95
C PHE A 37 -5.61 -0.40 -6.05
N ASN A 38 -5.84 -0.97 -7.23
CA ASN A 38 -6.89 -1.97 -7.47
C ASN A 38 -6.52 -3.40 -7.05
N LYS A 39 -5.32 -3.63 -6.50
CA LYS A 39 -4.88 -4.96 -6.04
C LYS A 39 -5.20 -5.18 -4.58
N GLU A 40 -5.99 -6.22 -4.30
CA GLU A 40 -6.29 -6.66 -2.95
C GLU A 40 -5.06 -7.24 -2.23
N SER A 41 -4.16 -7.85 -3.00
CA SER A 41 -2.85 -8.35 -2.55
C SER A 41 -1.72 -7.87 -3.47
N ILE A 42 -0.57 -7.54 -2.90
CA ILE A 42 0.62 -7.11 -3.63
C ILE A 42 1.80 -7.99 -3.22
N ASP A 43 2.70 -8.25 -4.16
CA ASP A 43 3.97 -8.93 -3.90
C ASP A 43 4.75 -8.28 -2.75
N THR A 44 5.38 -9.10 -1.91
CA THR A 44 6.07 -8.64 -0.69
C THR A 44 7.22 -7.68 -0.97
N TYR A 45 7.95 -7.87 -2.08
CA TYR A 45 9.05 -6.96 -2.43
C TYR A 45 8.51 -5.60 -2.90
N LEU A 46 7.42 -5.59 -3.69
CA LEU A 46 6.77 -4.34 -4.06
C LEU A 46 6.19 -3.61 -2.84
N LEU A 47 5.55 -4.34 -1.91
CA LEU A 47 5.03 -3.78 -0.67
C LEU A 47 6.15 -3.18 0.19
N TRP A 48 7.29 -3.85 0.30
CA TRP A 48 8.47 -3.33 0.99
C TRP A 48 8.97 -2.03 0.36
N ARG A 49 9.11 -1.96 -0.96
CA ARG A 49 9.52 -0.72 -1.64
C ARG A 49 8.53 0.42 -1.37
N ILE A 50 7.23 0.15 -1.45
CA ILE A 50 6.18 1.14 -1.18
C ILE A 50 6.24 1.60 0.29
N SER A 51 6.47 0.68 1.22
CA SER A 51 6.65 0.97 2.65
C SER A 51 7.80 1.94 2.87
N CYS A 52 8.93 1.73 2.20
CA CYS A 52 10.08 2.63 2.27
C CYS A 52 9.78 4.01 1.66
N ILE A 53 9.12 4.07 0.50
CA ILE A 53 8.79 5.33 -0.20
C ILE A 53 7.83 6.18 0.64
N LEU A 54 6.79 5.57 1.21
CA LEU A 54 5.79 6.26 2.02
C LEU A 54 6.17 6.34 3.50
N ARG A 55 7.32 5.77 3.89
CA ARG A 55 7.79 5.68 5.28
C ARG A 55 6.71 5.17 6.24
N HIS A 56 5.94 4.18 5.78
CA HIS A 56 4.82 3.59 6.49
C HIS A 56 4.97 2.06 6.51
N ASP A 57 4.78 1.44 7.67
CA ASP A 57 4.93 0.00 7.85
C ASP A 57 3.64 -0.74 7.51
N PHE A 58 3.41 -0.99 6.22
CA PHE A 58 2.23 -1.72 5.75
C PHE A 58 2.20 -3.19 6.21
N PHE A 59 3.35 -3.77 6.60
CA PHE A 59 3.39 -5.12 7.14
C PHE A 59 2.80 -5.18 8.54
N ARG A 60 3.00 -4.13 9.35
CA ARG A 60 2.34 -4.00 10.64
C ARG A 60 0.83 -3.93 10.49
N ASP A 61 0.31 -3.13 9.56
CA ASP A 61 -1.14 -3.02 9.31
C ASP A 61 -1.74 -4.39 8.96
N LEU A 62 -1.06 -5.14 8.08
CA LEU A 62 -1.47 -6.51 7.73
C LEU A 62 -1.41 -7.44 8.94
N SER A 63 -0.37 -7.36 9.77
CA SER A 63 -0.24 -8.18 10.97
C SER A 63 -1.35 -7.89 11.99
N GLU A 64 -1.76 -6.64 12.14
CA GLU A 64 -2.86 -6.23 13.03
C GLU A 64 -4.22 -6.71 12.51
N ALA A 65 -4.44 -6.64 11.20
CA ALA A 65 -5.64 -7.20 10.59
C ALA A 65 -5.74 -8.71 10.82
N VAL A 66 -4.63 -9.45 10.62
CA VAL A 66 -4.58 -10.90 10.89
C VAL A 66 -4.88 -11.20 12.36
N LYS A 67 -4.32 -10.44 13.30
CA LYS A 67 -4.62 -10.61 14.73
C LYS A 67 -6.11 -10.42 15.01
N THR A 68 -6.70 -9.36 14.48
CA THR A 68 -8.13 -9.05 14.65
C THR A 68 -8.99 -10.19 14.11
N ASP A 69 -8.71 -10.65 12.90
CA ASP A 69 -9.43 -11.76 12.27
C ASP A 69 -9.27 -13.05 13.10
N LEU A 70 -8.08 -13.36 13.61
CA LEU A 70 -7.85 -14.53 14.48
C LEU A 70 -8.55 -14.44 15.84
N THR A 71 -8.67 -13.25 16.43
CA THR A 71 -9.38 -13.03 17.71
C THR A 71 -10.90 -12.99 17.56
N SER A 72 -11.40 -12.95 16.33
CA SER A 72 -12.83 -12.91 16.03
C SER A 72 -13.46 -14.31 15.87
N PHE A 73 -12.67 -15.37 16.10
CA PHE A 73 -13.08 -16.78 16.18
C PHE A 73 -13.04 -17.27 17.62
#